data_AF-A0AAN6K6B1-F1
#
_entry.id   AF-A0AAN6K6B1-F1
#
_cell.length_a   1.000
_cell.length_b   1.000
_cell.length_c   1.000
_cell.angle_alpha   90.00
_cell.angle_beta   90.00
_cell.angle_gamma   90.00
#
_symmetry.space_group_name_H-M   'P 1'
#
loop_
_entity.id
_entity.type
_entity.pdbx_description
1 polymer ?
#
loop_
_entity_poly.entity_id
_entity_poly.type
_entity_poly.pdbx_seq_one_letter_code
_entity_poly.pdbx_strand_id
1 'polypeptide(L)' 'MATTGAHTPSNAGVQSVTTQNGAWRITTRKLPILKAEPIDALSHEIGIPIPEMIFGDNYATVEHVPSGWSLSFH' A
#
# COMPACT_ATOMS: atom_id res chain seq x y z
N MET A 1 12.99 -16.14 23.53
CA MET A 1 11.53 -16.07 23.40
C MET A 1 11.24 -15.25 22.17
N ALA A 2 10.83 -15.91 21.09
CA ALA A 2 10.78 -15.37 19.73
C ALA A 2 9.53 -14.51 19.47
N THR A 3 9.77 -13.41 18.78
CA THR A 3 8.93 -12.64 17.84
C THR A 3 7.50 -13.13 17.59
N THR A 4 6.51 -12.29 17.87
CA THR A 4 5.22 -12.30 17.16
C THR A 4 5.06 -10.95 16.48
N GLY A 5 5.60 -10.83 15.26
CA GLY A 5 5.21 -9.78 14.34
C GLY A 5 3.73 -9.95 14.02
N ALA A 6 2.96 -8.89 14.19
CA ALA A 6 1.54 -8.88 13.83
C ALA A 6 1.43 -9.14 12.32
N HIS A 7 1.09 -10.37 11.94
CA HIS A 7 0.59 -10.67 10.61
C HIS A 7 -0.80 -10.06 10.49
N THR A 8 -0.84 -8.77 10.16
CA THR A 8 -2.02 -8.16 9.54
C THR A 8 -2.41 -9.04 8.36
N PRO A 9 -3.67 -9.48 8.24
CA PRO A 9 -4.06 -10.33 7.12
C PRO A 9 -3.68 -9.62 5.82
N SER A 10 -2.99 -10.34 4.94
CA SER A 10 -2.38 -9.87 3.68
C SER A 10 -3.32 -9.03 2.79
N ASN A 11 -4.64 -9.10 3.03
CA ASN A 11 -5.67 -8.45 2.22
C ASN A 11 -6.44 -7.34 2.98
N ALA A 12 -6.02 -6.96 4.20
CA ALA A 12 -6.69 -5.91 4.96
C ALA A 12 -6.69 -4.59 4.19
N GLY A 13 -7.87 -3.98 4.04
CA GLY A 13 -8.05 -2.70 3.36
C GLY A 13 -7.95 -2.78 1.83
N VAL A 14 -7.75 -3.96 1.24
CA VAL A 14 -7.65 -4.13 -0.22
C VAL A 14 -9.04 -4.23 -0.84
N GLN A 15 -9.30 -3.39 -1.83
CA GLN A 15 -10.49 -3.46 -2.68
C GLN A 15 -10.06 -3.53 -4.14
N SER A 16 -10.73 -4.35 -4.93
CA SER A 16 -10.47 -4.47 -6.36
C SER A 16 -11.77 -4.42 -7.16
N VAL A 17 -11.74 -3.73 -8.28
CA VAL A 17 -12.84 -3.69 -9.26
C VAL A 17 -12.29 -3.99 -10.64
N THR A 18 -13.06 -4.71 -11.44
CA THR A 18 -12.74 -5.00 -12.84
C THR A 18 -13.78 -4.33 -13.73
N THR A 19 -13.35 -3.76 -14.84
CA THR A 19 -14.27 -3.15 -15.82
C THR A 19 -15.20 -4.20 -16.44
N GLN A 20 -16.37 -3.77 -16.94
CA GLN A 20 -17.38 -4.67 -17.52
C GLN A 20 -16.85 -5.53 -18.68
N ASN A 21 -15.90 -4.98 -19.45
CA ASN A 21 -15.24 -5.69 -20.54
C ASN A 21 -14.09 -6.62 -20.08
N GLY A 22 -13.81 -6.70 -18.78
CA GLY A 22 -12.77 -7.56 -18.20
C GLY A 22 -11.34 -7.10 -18.45
N ALA A 23 -11.12 -6.04 -19.22
CA ALA A 23 -9.78 -5.65 -19.69
C ALA A 23 -8.94 -4.96 -18.62
N TRP A 24 -9.57 -4.23 -17.68
CA TRP A 24 -8.86 -3.45 -16.68
C TRP A 24 -9.24 -3.87 -15.27
N ARG A 25 -8.24 -4.00 -14.41
CA ARG A 25 -8.40 -4.24 -12.98
C ARG A 25 -7.79 -3.08 -12.21
N ILE A 26 -8.57 -2.51 -11.31
CA ILE A 26 -8.15 -1.42 -10.44
C ILE A 26 -8.17 -1.96 -9.03
N THR A 27 -7.02 -1.96 -8.36
CA THR A 27 -6.85 -2.41 -6.98
C THR A 27 -6.39 -1.25 -6.13
N THR A 28 -7.04 -1.05 -4.99
CA THR A 28 -6.66 -0.04 -4.02
C THR A 28 -6.46 -0.69 -2.66
N ARG A 29 -5.50 -0.22 -1.89
CA ARG A 29 -5.36 -0.57 -0.47
C ARG A 29 -5.47 0.69 0.36
N LYS A 30 -6.40 0.67 1.32
CA LYS A 30 -6.62 1.76 2.25
C LYS A 30 -6.47 1.22 3.67
N LEU A 31 -5.41 1.64 4.33
CA LEU A 31 -5.11 1.37 5.73
C LEU A 31 -4.97 2.69 6.50
N PRO A 32 -5.11 2.63 7.84
CA PRO A 32 -4.81 3.76 8.71
C PRO A 32 -3.39 4.29 8.49
N ILE A 33 -3.16 5.54 8.91
CA ILE A 33 -1.83 6.14 8.93
C ILE A 33 -0.84 5.22 9.66
N LEU A 34 0.40 5.18 9.15
CA LEU A 34 1.47 4.43 9.80
C LEU A 34 1.63 4.88 11.26
N LYS A 35 1.97 3.94 12.14
CA LYS A 35 2.35 4.28 13.52
C LYS A 35 3.64 5.11 13.48
N ALA A 36 3.83 5.97 14.48
CA ALA A 36 4.93 6.94 14.52
C ALA A 36 6.34 6.32 14.48
N GLU A 37 6.55 5.12 15.05
CA GLU A 37 7.87 4.47 15.08
C GLU A 37 8.49 4.23 13.68
N PRO A 38 7.77 3.65 12.69
CA PRO A 38 8.23 3.59 11.31
C PRO A 38 8.59 4.94 10.67
N ILE A 39 7.85 6.00 11.04
CA ILE A 39 7.98 7.34 10.46
C ILE A 39 9.27 8.01 10.95
N ASP A 40 9.57 7.90 12.24
CA ASP A 40 10.78 8.47 12.84
C ASP A 40 12.06 7.78 12.32
N ALA A 41 12.01 6.45 12.14
CA ALA A 41 13.13 5.70 11.55
C ALA A 41 13.40 6.12 10.11
N LEU A 42 12.35 6.28 9.29
CA LEU A 42 12.45 6.70 7.90
C LEU A 42 12.91 8.18 7.80
N SER A 43 12.45 9.05 8.70
CA SER A 43 12.87 10.45 8.79
C SER A 43 14.36 10.58 9.11
N HIS A 44 14.85 9.75 10.04
CA HIS A 44 16.28 9.69 10.38
C HIS A 44 17.13 9.13 9.22
N GLU A 45 16.59 8.20 8.42
CA GLU A 45 17.31 7.60 7.29
C GLU A 45 17.37 8.54 6.06
N ILE A 46 16.28 9.26 5.76
CA ILE A 46 16.17 10.13 4.57
C ILE A 46 16.70 11.55 4.86
N GLY A 47 16.77 11.97 6.13
CA GLY A 47 17.33 13.25 6.54
C GLY A 47 16.47 14.47 6.17
N ILE A 48 15.23 14.24 5.75
CA ILE A 48 14.24 15.25 5.40
C ILE A 48 13.04 15.05 6.33
N PRO A 49 12.47 16.12 6.91
CA PRO A 49 11.30 16.01 7.76
C PRO A 49 10.14 15.39 6.97
N ILE A 50 9.72 14.21 7.38
CA ILE A 50 8.64 13.48 6.72
C ILE A 50 7.29 13.94 7.30
N PRO A 51 6.24 14.12 6.47
CA PRO A 51 4.92 14.53 6.95
C PRO A 51 4.36 13.56 8.00
N GLU A 52 3.71 14.12 9.03
CA GLU A 52 3.13 13.36 10.17
C GLU A 52 2.08 12.33 9.75
N MET A 53 1.43 12.52 8.59
CA MET A 53 0.41 11.62 8.05
C MET A 53 0.93 10.87 6.82
N ILE A 54 1.67 9.78 7.03
CA ILE A 54 2.08 8.87 5.95
C ILE A 54 1.13 7.70 5.86
N PHE A 55 0.60 7.48 4.66
CA PHE A 55 -0.17 6.31 4.30
C PHE A 55 0.71 5.25 3.61
N GLY A 56 1.82 4.84 4.23
CA GLY A 56 2.85 4.06 3.54
C GLY A 56 2.47 2.62 3.18
N ASP A 57 1.36 2.12 3.70
CA ASP A 57 0.79 0.83 3.28
C ASP A 57 -0.34 0.96 2.25
N ASN A 58 -0.69 2.19 1.85
CA ASN A 58 -1.70 2.44 0.84
C ASN A 58 -1.09 2.38 -0.54
N TYR A 59 -1.86 1.89 -1.50
CA TYR A 59 -1.48 1.96 -2.90
C TYR A 59 -2.72 1.96 -3.79
N ALA A 60 -2.53 2.43 -5.02
CA ALA A 60 -3.49 2.29 -6.10
C ALA A 60 -2.78 1.69 -7.31
N THR A 61 -3.28 0.55 -7.78
CA THR A 61 -2.74 -0.19 -8.92
C THR A 61 -3.78 -0.26 -10.03
N VAL A 62 -3.35 0.02 -11.25
CA VAL A 62 -4.14 -0.18 -12.47
C VAL A 62 -3.43 -1.23 -13.32
N GLU A 63 -4.15 -2.29 -13.68
CA GLU A 63 -3.64 -3.42 -14.44
C GLU A 63 -4.47 -3.61 -15.71
N HIS A 64 -3.80 -3.76 -16.86
CA HIS A 64 -4.41 -4.21 -18.11
C HIS A 64 -4.26 -5.73 -18.22
N VAL A 65 -5.30 -6.45 -17.78
CA VAL A 65 -5.33 -7.91 -17.63
C VAL A 65 -4.87 -8.68 -18.88
N PRO A 66 -5.27 -8.31 -20.12
CA PRO A 66 -4.85 -9.04 -21.32
C PRO A 66 -3.35 -8.95 -21.60
N SER A 67 -2.71 -7.83 -21.24
CA SER A 67 -1.29 -7.59 -21.55
C SER A 67 -0.35 -7.84 -20.36
N GLY A 68 -0.89 -7.93 -19.14
CA GLY A 68 -0.11 -7.96 -17.90
C GLY A 68 0.56 -6.64 -17.53
N TRP A 69 0.37 -5.56 -18.32
CA TRP A 69 0.86 -4.23 -17.99
C TRP A 69 0.20 -3.72 -16.70
N SER A 70 0.99 -3.18 -15.79
CA SER A 70 0.50 -2.57 -14.56
C SER A 70 1.25 -1.31 -14.18
N LEU A 71 0.55 -0.42 -13.48
CA LEU A 71 1.08 0.81 -12.90
C LEU A 71 0.57 0.95 -11.46
N SER A 72 1.49 1.19 -10.52
CA SER A 72 1.17 1.34 -9.09
C SER A 72 1.66 2.67 -8.55
N PHE A 73 0.83 3.31 -7.73
CA PHE A 73 1.13 4.51 -6.96
C PHE A 73 1.13 4.15 -5.47
N HIS A 74 2.19 4.55 -4.77
CA HIS A 74 2.44 4.30 -3.34
C HIS A 74 2.66 5.62 -2.63
#